data_AF-A0AAC9J201-F1
#
_entry.id   AF-A0AAC9J201-F1
#
_cell.length_a   1.000
_cell.length_b   1.000
_cell.length_c   1.000
_cell.angle_alpha   90.00
_cell.angle_beta   90.00
_cell.angle_gamma   90.00
#
_symmetry.space_group_name_H-M   'P 1'
#
loop_
_entity.id
_entity.type
_entity.pdbx_description
1 polymer ?
#
loop_
_entity_poly.entity_id
_entity_poly.type
_entity_poly.pdbx_seq_one_letter_code
_entity_poly.pdbx_strand_id
1 'polypeptide(L)'
;MNDNLMLEQIMTKIDEMSKLVATKDDLKNFATKQDFQRLENKIDTNTNRIDELNVKMDKQYDQVKQNTQLIEQNFKQIAKNSEQLDNLTKNSNRQEDVIATLALRAVEQESKLRSHIAHS
;
A
#
# COMPACT_ATOMS: atom_id res chain seq x y z
N MET A 1 69.83 -40.23 42.96
CA MET A 1 69.42 -40.68 41.60
C MET A 1 67.91 -40.77 41.45
N ASN A 2 67.17 -41.28 42.45
CA ASN A 2 65.71 -41.47 42.35
C ASN A 2 64.90 -40.16 42.33
N ASP A 3 65.31 -39.15 43.11
CA ASP A 3 64.58 -37.87 43.17
C ASP A 3 64.67 -37.06 41.87
N ASN A 4 65.80 -37.17 41.16
CA ASN A 4 66.00 -36.49 39.89
C ASN A 4 65.13 -37.08 38.78
N LEU A 5 64.94 -38.41 38.80
CA LEU A 5 64.02 -39.12 37.90
C LEU A 5 62.55 -38.75 38.20
N MET A 6 62.21 -38.61 39.48
CA MET A 6 60.87 -38.19 39.88
C MET A 6 60.58 -36.74 39.45
N LEU A 7 61.55 -35.84 39.59
CA LEU A 7 61.45 -34.46 39.12
C LEU A 7 61.26 -34.38 37.60
N GLU A 8 61.99 -35.18 36.84
CA GLU A 8 61.86 -35.25 35.37
C GLU A 8 60.47 -35.71 34.96
N GLN A 9 59.95 -36.77 35.56
CA GLN A 9 58.59 -37.28 35.31
C GLN A 9 57.50 -36.25 35.66
N ILE A 10 57.69 -35.47 36.72
CA ILE A 10 56.78 -34.39 37.10
C ILE A 10 56.80 -33.28 36.05
N MET A 11 57.99 -32.87 35.60
CA MET A 11 58.14 -31.83 34.58
C MET A 11 57.50 -32.23 33.25
N THR A 12 57.70 -33.48 32.80
CA THR A 12 57.06 -33.98 31.58
C THR A 12 55.54 -33.94 31.68
N LYS A 13 54.97 -34.37 32.80
CA LYS A 13 53.51 -34.32 33.01
C LYS A 13 52.97 -32.89 33.05
N ILE A 14 53.70 -31.95 33.62
CA ILE A 14 53.30 -30.53 33.62
C ILE A 14 53.27 -29.98 32.19
N ASP A 15 54.21 -30.35 31.33
CA ASP A 15 54.24 -29.93 29.92
C ASP A 15 53.06 -30.52 29.13
N GLU A 16 52.76 -31.81 29.33
CA GLU A 16 51.59 -32.47 28.73
C GLU A 16 50.26 -31.84 29.20
N MET A 17 50.13 -31.56 30.51
CA MET A 17 48.95 -30.89 31.06
C MET A 17 48.78 -29.49 30.48
N SER A 18 49.87 -28.73 30.31
CA SER A 18 49.85 -27.37 29.78
C SER A 18 49.31 -27.32 28.34
N LYS A 19 49.55 -28.36 27.54
CA LYS A 19 49.03 -28.49 26.16
C LYS A 19 47.52 -28.77 26.11
N LEU A 20 46.91 -29.23 27.20
CA LEU A 20 45.48 -29.56 27.27
C LEU A 20 44.62 -28.38 27.77
N VAL A 21 45.23 -27.33 28.32
CA VAL A 21 44.50 -26.16 28.84
C VAL A 21 44.35 -25.12 27.75
N ALA A 22 43.13 -24.60 27.55
CA ALA A 22 42.91 -23.50 26.63
C ALA A 22 43.62 -22.22 27.12
N THR A 23 44.30 -21.55 26.22
CA THR A 23 44.92 -20.25 26.44
C THR A 23 43.89 -19.13 26.30
N LYS A 24 44.26 -17.93 26.74
CA LYS A 24 43.43 -16.73 26.53
C LYS A 24 43.19 -16.46 25.03
N ASP A 25 44.16 -16.77 24.18
CA ASP A 25 44.04 -16.58 22.74
C ASP A 25 43.06 -17.55 22.11
N ASP A 26 43.00 -18.80 22.60
CA ASP A 26 42.02 -19.80 22.16
C ASP A 26 40.56 -19.36 22.41
N LEU A 27 40.34 -18.51 23.43
CA LEU A 27 39.01 -18.05 23.82
C LEU A 27 38.57 -16.74 23.14
N LYS A 28 39.46 -16.01 22.45
CA LYS A 28 39.16 -14.66 21.90
C LYS A 28 38.01 -14.64 20.89
N ASN A 29 37.79 -15.74 20.17
CA ASN A 29 36.77 -15.83 19.13
C ASN A 29 35.40 -16.29 19.65
N PHE A 30 35.28 -16.60 20.94
CA PHE A 30 34.01 -17.00 21.53
C PHE A 30 33.15 -15.78 21.83
N ALA A 31 31.86 -15.88 21.51
CA ALA A 31 30.87 -14.89 21.87
C ALA A 31 30.82 -14.76 23.40
N THR A 32 30.76 -13.53 23.86
CA THR A 32 30.66 -13.18 25.28
C THR A 32 29.19 -12.98 25.66
N LYS A 33 28.93 -12.94 26.97
CA LYS A 33 27.60 -12.56 27.48
C LYS A 33 27.15 -11.18 26.97
N GLN A 34 28.09 -10.25 26.78
CA GLN A 34 27.76 -8.91 26.27
C GLN A 34 27.30 -8.94 24.81
N ASP A 35 27.79 -9.88 24.01
CA ASP A 35 27.36 -10.04 22.61
C ASP A 35 25.90 -10.51 22.55
N PHE A 36 25.51 -11.45 23.41
CA PHE A 36 24.12 -11.89 23.53
C PHE A 36 23.19 -10.77 24.01
N GLN A 37 23.58 -9.99 25.01
CA GLN A 37 22.79 -8.84 25.46
C GLN A 37 22.58 -7.79 24.36
N ARG A 38 23.58 -7.58 23.48
CA ARG A 38 23.43 -6.69 22.32
C ARG A 38 22.44 -7.26 21.30
N LEU A 39 22.41 -8.58 21.11
CA LEU A 39 21.47 -9.24 20.22
C LEU A 39 20.04 -9.19 20.79
N GLU A 40 19.86 -9.48 22.07
CA GLU A 40 18.56 -9.37 22.77
C GLU A 40 17.96 -7.97 22.60
N ASN A 41 18.71 -6.91 22.89
CA ASN A 41 18.23 -5.54 22.72
C ASN A 41 17.83 -5.20 21.26
N LYS A 42 18.57 -5.73 20.28
CA LYS A 42 18.23 -5.55 18.86
C LYS A 42 16.95 -6.30 18.48
N ILE A 43 16.78 -7.51 19.00
CA ILE A 43 15.57 -8.32 18.80
C ILE A 43 14.37 -7.60 19.41
N ASP A 44 14.47 -7.08 20.62
CA ASP A 44 13.39 -6.34 21.27
C ASP A 44 13.00 -5.09 20.48
N THR A 45 13.99 -4.32 20.04
CA THR A 45 13.75 -3.13 19.20
C THR A 45 13.05 -3.49 17.89
N ASN A 46 13.49 -4.56 17.23
CA ASN A 46 12.87 -5.01 15.99
C ASN A 46 11.46 -5.54 16.21
N THR A 47 11.22 -6.24 17.33
CA THR A 47 9.90 -6.76 17.72
C THR A 47 8.92 -5.60 17.91
N ASN A 48 9.29 -4.59 18.68
CA ASN A 48 8.47 -3.39 18.87
C ASN A 48 8.16 -2.70 17.53
N ARG A 49 9.14 -2.62 16.63
CA ARG A 49 8.94 -2.01 15.31
C ARG A 49 7.99 -2.83 14.42
N ILE A 50 8.00 -4.16 14.56
CA ILE A 50 7.06 -5.05 13.87
C ILE A 50 5.64 -4.82 14.40
N ASP A 51 5.46 -4.70 15.72
CA ASP A 51 4.15 -4.43 16.33
C ASP A 51 3.57 -3.08 15.87
N GLU A 52 4.39 -2.03 15.81
CA GLU A 52 3.98 -0.74 15.26
C GLU A 52 3.56 -0.82 13.78
N LEU A 53 4.29 -1.61 12.98
CA LEU A 53 3.96 -1.82 11.58
C LEU A 53 2.65 -2.59 11.41
N ASN A 54 2.40 -3.60 12.25
CA ASN A 54 1.14 -4.34 12.26
C ASN A 54 -0.05 -3.41 12.53
N VAL A 55 0.05 -2.55 13.56
CA VAL A 55 -1.00 -1.56 13.85
C VAL A 55 -1.23 -0.59 12.69
N LYS A 56 -0.17 -0.18 11.98
CA LYS A 56 -0.30 0.69 10.80
C LYS A 56 -0.97 -0.05 9.63
N MET A 57 -0.65 -1.33 9.43
CA MET A 57 -1.27 -2.16 8.39
C MET A 57 -2.77 -2.34 8.65
N ASP A 58 -3.19 -2.59 9.89
CA ASP A 58 -4.61 -2.71 10.25
C ASP A 58 -5.38 -1.42 9.94
N LYS A 59 -4.81 -0.26 10.32
CA LYS A 59 -5.39 1.04 9.99
C LYS A 59 -5.49 1.29 8.49
N GLN A 60 -4.46 0.90 7.73
CA GLN A 60 -4.48 1.01 6.27
C GLN A 60 -5.54 0.10 5.66
N TYR A 61 -5.70 -1.12 6.17
CA TYR A 61 -6.73 -2.05 5.73
C TYR A 61 -8.14 -1.46 5.94
N ASP A 62 -8.40 -0.89 7.11
CA ASP A 62 -9.68 -0.22 7.39
C ASP A 62 -9.93 0.98 6.47
N GLN A 63 -8.91 1.79 6.21
CA GLN A 63 -9.03 2.92 5.28
C GLN A 63 -9.33 2.46 3.85
N VAL A 64 -8.65 1.41 3.39
CA VAL A 64 -8.90 0.82 2.05
C VAL A 64 -10.33 0.32 1.97
N LYS A 65 -10.82 -0.38 3.00
CA LYS A 65 -12.20 -0.86 3.07
C LYS A 65 -13.22 0.29 2.97
N GLN A 66 -13.00 1.38 3.70
CA GLN A 66 -13.86 2.58 3.60
C GLN A 66 -13.81 3.21 2.20
N ASN A 67 -12.61 3.33 1.62
CA ASN A 67 -12.45 3.87 0.28
C ASN A 67 -13.19 3.03 -0.77
N THR A 68 -13.13 1.70 -0.67
CA THR A 68 -13.88 0.79 -1.56
C THR A 68 -15.38 1.03 -1.47
N GLN A 69 -15.93 1.24 -0.26
CA GLN A 69 -17.35 1.53 -0.07
C GLN A 69 -17.76 2.87 -0.70
N LEU A 70 -16.94 3.92 -0.53
CA LEU A 70 -17.17 5.23 -1.15
C LEU A 70 -17.11 5.15 -2.68
N ILE A 71 -16.17 4.38 -3.22
CA ILE A 71 -16.05 4.12 -4.66
C ILE A 71 -17.33 3.45 -5.18
N GLU A 72 -17.87 2.46 -4.47
CA GLU A 72 -19.11 1.79 -4.85
C GLU A 72 -20.31 2.76 -4.87
N GLN A 73 -20.40 3.66 -3.89
CA GLN A 73 -21.43 4.71 -3.85
C GLN A 73 -21.30 5.67 -5.03
N ASN A 74 -20.07 6.09 -5.34
CA ASN A 74 -19.79 6.96 -6.48
C ASN A 74 -20.18 6.28 -7.80
N PHE A 75 -19.88 5.00 -7.99
CA PHE A 75 -20.30 4.25 -9.18
C PHE A 75 -21.82 4.20 -9.34
N LYS A 76 -22.56 3.95 -8.25
CA LYS A 76 -24.04 3.97 -8.27
C LYS A 76 -24.57 5.35 -8.68
N GLN A 77 -23.96 6.43 -8.18
CA GLN A 77 -24.36 7.78 -8.54
C GLN A 77 -24.03 8.13 -10.00
N ILE A 78 -22.86 7.72 -10.50
CA ILE A 78 -22.48 7.91 -11.90
C ILE A 78 -23.49 7.21 -12.81
N ALA A 79 -23.85 5.96 -12.52
CA ALA A 79 -24.84 5.22 -13.31
C ALA A 79 -26.18 5.96 -13.38
N LYS A 80 -26.67 6.48 -12.24
CA LYS A 80 -27.89 7.29 -12.17
C LYS A 80 -27.77 8.59 -12.98
N ASN A 81 -26.65 9.29 -12.86
CA ASN A 81 -26.42 10.54 -13.59
C ASN A 81 -26.36 10.28 -15.11
N SER A 82 -25.77 9.16 -15.54
CA SER A 82 -25.72 8.77 -16.95
C SER A 82 -27.11 8.52 -17.53
N GLU A 83 -28.00 7.86 -16.79
CA GLU A 83 -29.39 7.65 -17.20
C GLU A 83 -30.16 8.98 -17.32
N GLN A 84 -29.96 9.89 -16.36
CA GLN A 84 -30.57 11.22 -16.41
C GLN A 84 -30.10 12.02 -17.63
N LEU A 85 -28.81 11.94 -17.97
CA LEU A 85 -28.24 12.61 -19.14
C LEU A 85 -28.80 12.06 -20.45
N ASP A 86 -28.97 10.74 -20.56
CA ASP A 86 -29.61 10.11 -21.73
C ASP A 86 -31.05 10.62 -21.93
N ASN A 87 -31.82 10.71 -20.85
CA ASN A 87 -33.19 11.24 -20.89
C ASN A 87 -33.22 12.73 -21.31
N LEU A 88 -32.30 13.55 -20.78
CA LEU A 88 -32.17 14.95 -21.17
C LEU A 88 -31.79 15.09 -22.65
N THR A 89 -30.90 14.24 -23.14
CA THR A 89 -30.48 14.22 -24.55
C THR A 89 -31.67 13.89 -25.46
N LYS A 90 -32.43 12.85 -25.12
CA LYS A 90 -33.66 12.49 -25.85
C LYS A 90 -34.68 13.63 -25.86
N ASN A 91 -34.85 14.33 -24.74
CA ASN A 91 -35.77 15.47 -24.67
C ASN A 91 -35.28 16.66 -25.52
N SER A 92 -33.98 16.97 -25.47
CA SER A 92 -33.37 18.04 -26.27
C SER A 92 -33.58 17.79 -27.77
N ASN A 93 -33.34 16.57 -28.25
CA ASN A 93 -33.56 16.21 -29.65
C ASN A 93 -35.03 16.40 -30.06
N ARG A 94 -35.98 16.00 -29.21
CA ARG A 94 -37.42 16.20 -29.47
C ARG A 94 -37.78 17.69 -29.52
N GLN A 95 -37.17 18.52 -28.68
CA GLN A 95 -37.38 19.97 -28.71
C GLN A 95 -36.83 20.58 -29.99
N GLU A 96 -35.66 20.12 -30.46
CA GLU A 96 -35.06 20.55 -31.72
C GLU A 96 -35.97 20.26 -32.92
N ASP A 97 -36.53 19.05 -33.00
CA ASP A 97 -37.51 18.66 -34.03
C ASP A 97 -38.77 19.56 -34.03
N VAL A 98 -39.28 19.87 -32.85
CA VAL A 98 -40.45 20.76 -32.69
C VAL A 98 -40.13 22.18 -33.16
N ILE A 99 -38.97 22.71 -32.77
CA ILE A 99 -38.53 24.06 -33.18
C ILE A 99 -38.34 24.12 -34.70
N ALA A 100 -37.71 23.11 -35.31
CA ALA A 100 -37.54 23.03 -36.75
C ALA A 100 -38.91 23.03 -37.48
N THR A 101 -39.87 22.27 -36.96
CA THR A 101 -41.24 22.23 -37.51
C THR A 101 -41.94 23.59 -37.41
N LEU A 102 -41.82 24.27 -36.27
CA LEU A 102 -42.42 25.59 -36.07
C LEU A 102 -41.77 26.66 -36.95
N ALA A 103 -40.45 26.62 -37.13
CA ALA A 103 -39.72 27.52 -38.01
C ALA A 103 -40.20 27.40 -39.46
N LEU A 104 -40.34 26.17 -39.97
CA LEU A 104 -40.88 25.91 -41.32
C LEU A 104 -42.30 26.48 -41.48
N ARG A 105 -43.19 26.21 -40.52
CA ARG A 105 -44.58 26.72 -40.55
C ARG A 105 -44.64 28.24 -40.52
N ALA A 106 -43.76 28.89 -39.75
CA ALA A 106 -43.69 30.34 -39.67
C ALA A 106 -43.29 30.96 -41.03
N VAL A 107 -42.28 30.39 -41.70
CA VAL A 107 -41.86 30.81 -43.05
C VAL A 107 -42.99 30.64 -44.07
N GLU A 108 -43.71 29.52 -44.02
CA GLU A 108 -44.86 29.28 -44.89
C GLU A 108 -45.99 30.29 -44.67
N GLN A 109 -46.32 30.59 -43.41
CA GLN A 109 -47.36 31.57 -43.07
C GLN A 109 -46.98 32.99 -43.52
N GLU A 110 -45.73 33.40 -43.30
CA GLU A 110 -45.23 34.70 -43.74
C GLU A 110 -45.28 34.84 -45.27
N SER A 111 -44.89 33.78 -46.00
CA SER A 111 -44.97 33.75 -47.46
C SER A 111 -46.41 33.90 -47.97
N LYS A 112 -47.37 33.21 -47.33
CA LYS A 112 -48.81 33.34 -47.66
C LYS A 112 -49.32 34.76 -47.43
N LEU A 113 -49.00 35.36 -46.28
CA LEU A 113 -49.40 36.74 -45.96
C LEU A 113 -48.85 37.73 -47.00
N ARG A 114 -47.56 37.61 -47.37
CA ARG A 114 -46.94 38.45 -48.41
C ARG A 114 -47.64 38.31 -49.76
N SER A 115 -48.02 37.09 -50.17
CA SER A 115 -48.77 36.90 -51.42
C SER A 115 -50.15 37.55 -51.38
N HIS A 116 -50.87 37.50 -50.26
CA HIS A 116 -52.18 38.14 -50.13
C HIS A 116 -52.09 39.67 -50.21
N ILE A 117 -51.09 40.28 -49.59
CA ILE A 117 -50.87 41.74 -49.65
C ILE A 117 -50.52 42.18 -51.08
N ALA A 118 -49.74 41.39 -51.82
CA ALA A 118 -49.33 41.74 -53.19
C ALA A 118 -50.47 41.67 -54.23
N HIS A 119 -51.58 40.99 -53.93
CA HIS A 119 -52.73 40.82 -54.82
C HIS A 119 -54.00 41.56 -54.33
N SER A 120 -53.91 42.35 -53.25
CA SER A 120 -54.98 43.19 -52.71
C SER A 120 -54.83 44.64 -53.16
#